data_AF-S7WEM8-F1
#
_entry.id   AF-S7WEM8-F1
#
_cell.length_a   1.000
_cell.length_b   1.000
_cell.length_c   1.000
_cell.angle_alpha   90.00
_cell.angle_beta   90.00
_cell.angle_gamma   90.00
#
_symmetry.space_group_name_H-M   'P 1'
#
loop_
_entity.id
_entity.type
_entity.pdbx_description
1 polymer ?
#
loop_
_entity_poly.entity_id
_entity_poly.type
_entity_poly.pdbx_seq_one_letter_code
_entity_poly.pdbx_strand_id
1 'polypeptide(L)'
;MGNISGSIKDYKDEFDFNYAIKTFYGFVKPEYLDFEINNKPIFKKAVKKLGPLGWYEMYAFEPAFALIGDAALTMDNLVKVDARIHMLLLRDLIDQPKIWSFNIEEDLKRIGTSLAEIAKKHRP
;
A
#
# COMPACT_ATOMS: atom_id res chain seq x y z
N MET A 1 -11.40 10.95 -8.80
CA MET A 1 -11.07 10.03 -7.70
C MET A 1 -11.42 8.63 -8.17
N GLY A 2 -10.43 7.84 -8.54
CA GLY A 2 -10.64 6.43 -8.89
C GLY A 2 -10.35 5.58 -7.67
N ASN A 3 -11.37 4.92 -7.13
CA ASN A 3 -11.19 3.92 -6.08
C ASN A 3 -10.82 2.60 -6.75
N ILE A 4 -9.61 2.10 -6.50
CA ILE A 4 -9.25 0.73 -6.86
C ILE A 4 -9.54 -0.12 -5.62
N SER A 5 -10.79 -0.52 -5.48
CA SER A 5 -11.18 -1.65 -4.62
C SER A 5 -11.23 -2.86 -5.54
N GLY A 6 -10.31 -3.80 -5.41
CA GLY A 6 -10.25 -4.99 -6.26
C GLY A 6 -10.05 -6.24 -5.42
N SER A 7 -11.15 -6.89 -5.03
CA SER A 7 -11.09 -8.33 -4.81
C SER A 7 -11.11 -9.00 -6.19
N ILE A 8 -10.31 -10.06 -6.39
CA ILE A 8 -10.28 -10.83 -7.65
C ILE A 8 -11.69 -11.34 -8.05
N LYS A 9 -12.60 -11.45 -7.08
CA LYS A 9 -13.99 -11.88 -7.29
C LYS A 9 -14.92 -10.80 -7.87
N ASP A 10 -14.47 -9.55 -7.97
CA ASP A 10 -15.31 -8.42 -8.39
C ASP A 10 -15.29 -8.19 -9.92
N TYR A 11 -14.38 -8.86 -10.65
CA TYR A 11 -14.25 -8.73 -12.10
C TYR A 11 -15.23 -9.66 -12.81
N LYS A 12 -16.08 -9.11 -13.68
CA LYS A 12 -17.13 -9.87 -14.37
C LYS A 12 -16.59 -10.70 -15.53
N ASP A 13 -15.51 -10.23 -16.15
CA ASP A 13 -14.83 -10.90 -17.26
C ASP A 13 -13.34 -10.50 -17.35
N GLU A 14 -12.63 -11.12 -18.30
CA GLU A 14 -11.21 -10.86 -18.58
C GLU A 14 -10.95 -9.42 -19.05
N PHE A 15 -11.95 -8.77 -19.68
CA PHE A 15 -11.82 -7.39 -20.13
C PHE A 15 -11.76 -6.44 -18.93
N ASP A 16 -12.65 -6.60 -17.96
CA ASP A 16 -12.65 -5.80 -16.73
C ASP A 16 -11.33 -5.96 -15.95
N PHE A 17 -10.81 -7.19 -15.85
CA PHE A 17 -9.52 -7.45 -15.21
C PHE A 17 -8.36 -6.73 -15.91
N ASN A 18 -8.25 -6.91 -17.23
CA ASN A 18 -7.21 -6.27 -18.04
C ASN A 18 -7.31 -4.75 -18.01
N TYR A 19 -8.53 -4.20 -18.01
CA TYR A 19 -8.77 -2.77 -17.90
C TYR A 19 -8.30 -2.22 -16.55
N ALA A 20 -8.57 -2.93 -15.46
CA ALA A 20 -8.13 -2.53 -14.12
C ALA A 20 -6.60 -2.50 -14.02
N ILE A 21 -5.92 -3.54 -14.50
CA ILE A 21 -4.45 -3.60 -14.52
C ILE A 21 -3.86 -2.49 -15.38
N LYS A 22 -4.39 -2.27 -16.59
CA LYS A 22 -3.93 -1.18 -17.48
C LYS A 22 -4.10 0.19 -16.83
N THR A 23 -5.25 0.43 -16.23
CA THR A 23 -5.55 1.67 -15.50
C THR A 23 -4.57 1.86 -14.35
N PHE A 24 -4.32 0.83 -13.54
CA PHE A 24 -3.35 0.91 -12.44
C PHE A 24 -1.98 1.36 -12.95
N TYR A 25 -1.39 0.66 -13.92
CA TYR A 25 -0.07 1.01 -14.44
C TYR A 25 -0.04 2.32 -15.24
N GLY A 26 -1.16 2.72 -15.87
CA GLY A 26 -1.23 3.94 -16.67
C GLY A 26 -1.33 5.22 -15.84
N PHE A 27 -1.90 5.15 -14.63
CA PHE A 27 -2.12 6.33 -13.78
C PHE A 27 -1.17 6.43 -12.58
N VAL A 28 -0.48 5.34 -12.21
CA VAL A 28 0.51 5.37 -11.12
C VAL A 28 1.74 6.16 -11.57
N LYS A 29 2.12 7.16 -10.78
CA LYS A 29 3.35 7.94 -10.98
C LYS A 29 4.43 7.48 -10.02
N PRO A 30 5.72 7.49 -10.42
CA PRO A 30 6.82 7.06 -9.55
C PRO A 30 6.87 7.78 -8.20
N GLU A 31 6.46 9.04 -8.14
CA GLU A 31 6.47 9.84 -6.91
C GLU A 31 5.48 9.31 -5.86
N TYR A 32 4.42 8.60 -6.29
CA TYR A 32 3.45 7.98 -5.38
C TYR A 32 3.91 6.62 -4.86
N LEU A 33 5.01 6.09 -5.37
CA LEU A 33 5.57 4.78 -4.99
C LEU A 33 6.82 4.90 -4.11
N ASP A 34 7.36 6.10 -3.90
CA ASP A 34 8.51 6.31 -3.03
C ASP A 34 8.09 6.32 -1.56
N PHE A 35 8.98 5.86 -0.70
CA PHE A 35 8.80 5.95 0.75
C PHE A 35 9.41 7.27 1.26
N GLU A 36 8.75 7.90 2.22
CA GLU A 36 9.23 9.15 2.78
C GLU A 36 9.71 9.00 4.22
N ILE A 37 10.92 9.49 4.49
CA ILE A 37 11.42 9.69 5.85
C ILE A 37 11.53 11.20 6.06
N ASN A 38 10.83 11.71 7.07
CA ASN A 38 10.76 13.15 7.37
C ASN A 38 10.31 13.98 6.15
N ASN A 39 9.22 13.55 5.49
CA ASN A 39 8.64 14.16 4.28
C ASN A 39 9.63 14.31 3.11
N LYS A 40 10.59 13.38 3.00
CA LYS A 40 11.59 13.37 1.93
C LYS A 40 11.63 11.98 1.28
N PRO A 41 11.48 11.90 -0.05
CA PRO A 41 11.61 10.64 -0.77
C PRO A 41 13.00 10.03 -0.58
N ILE A 42 13.06 8.71 -0.44
CA ILE A 42 14.30 8.02 -0.09
C ILE A 42 14.86 7.15 -1.21
N PHE A 43 14.09 6.79 -2.24
CA PHE A 43 14.52 5.84 -3.27
C PHE A 43 15.83 6.26 -3.95
N LYS A 44 15.95 7.53 -4.35
CA LYS A 44 17.20 8.04 -4.97
C LYS A 44 18.40 7.95 -4.02
N LYS A 45 18.19 8.16 -2.72
CA LYS A 45 19.23 8.04 -1.70
C LYS A 45 19.60 6.57 -1.47
N ALA A 46 18.61 5.68 -1.49
CA ALA A 46 18.81 4.23 -1.40
C ALA A 46 19.65 3.71 -2.58
N VAL A 47 19.32 4.09 -3.82
CA VAL A 47 20.13 3.74 -5.00
C VAL A 47 21.56 4.25 -4.89
N LYS A 48 21.74 5.49 -4.41
CA LYS A 48 23.09 6.06 -4.21
C LYS A 48 23.89 5.30 -3.14
N LYS A 49 23.24 4.85 -2.06
CA LYS A 49 23.89 4.18 -0.92
C LYS A 49 24.13 2.68 -1.17
N LEU A 50 23.17 1.98 -1.75
CA LEU A 50 23.11 0.52 -1.82
C LEU A 50 23.24 -0.02 -3.26
N GLY A 51 23.20 0.86 -4.27
CA GLY A 51 23.19 0.49 -5.69
C GLY A 51 21.83 -0.04 -6.17
N PRO A 52 21.61 -0.17 -7.49
CA PRO A 52 20.32 -0.58 -8.07
C PRO A 52 19.87 -1.99 -7.62
N LEU A 53 18.56 -2.24 -7.64
CA LEU A 53 17.96 -3.54 -7.32
C LEU A 53 18.02 -4.50 -8.52
N GLY A 54 18.29 -5.78 -8.25
CA GLY A 54 18.05 -6.90 -9.16
C GLY A 54 16.62 -7.45 -9.08
N TRP A 55 16.38 -8.56 -9.79
CA TRP A 55 15.04 -9.15 -9.98
C TRP A 55 14.32 -9.57 -8.69
N TYR A 56 15.06 -10.04 -7.68
CA TYR A 56 14.52 -10.52 -6.42
C TYR A 56 15.02 -9.72 -5.23
N GLU A 57 15.52 -8.50 -5.47
CA GLU A 57 16.04 -7.65 -4.42
C GLU A 57 15.04 -6.55 -4.07
N MET A 58 15.01 -6.18 -2.80
CA MET A 58 14.29 -4.99 -2.33
C MET A 58 15.15 -4.21 -1.32
N TYR A 59 14.79 -2.95 -1.11
CA TYR A 59 15.28 -2.21 0.05
C TYR A 59 14.36 -2.46 1.23
N ALA A 60 14.93 -2.75 2.39
CA ALA A 60 14.20 -3.04 3.61
C ALA A 60 14.91 -2.39 4.81
N PHE A 61 14.18 -2.23 5.91
CA PHE A 61 14.74 -1.74 7.17
C PHE A 61 15.14 -2.92 8.06
N GLU A 62 16.37 -2.90 8.55
CA GLU A 62 16.88 -3.81 9.58
C GLU A 62 17.38 -3.00 10.79
N PRO A 63 16.81 -3.17 12.00
CA PRO A 63 15.70 -4.07 12.35
C PRO A 63 14.37 -3.70 11.67
N ALA A 64 13.48 -4.68 11.52
CA ALA A 64 12.18 -4.49 10.89
C ALA A 64 11.31 -3.47 11.66
N PHE A 65 10.57 -2.65 10.93
CA PHE A 65 9.62 -1.69 11.50
C PHE A 65 8.62 -2.33 12.48
N ALA A 66 8.18 -3.57 12.21
CA ALA A 66 7.28 -4.31 13.08
C ALA A 66 7.83 -4.55 14.50
N LEU A 67 9.16 -4.52 14.68
CA LEU A 67 9.83 -4.79 15.96
C LEU A 67 10.06 -3.53 16.78
N ILE A 68 10.48 -2.44 16.14
CA ILE A 68 10.97 -1.23 16.83
C ILE A 68 10.26 0.07 16.40
N GLY A 69 9.24 -0.02 15.55
CA GLY A 69 8.48 1.11 15.05
C GLY A 69 9.33 2.13 14.31
N ASP A 70 9.05 3.41 14.55
CA ASP A 70 9.70 4.54 13.87
C ASP A 70 11.23 4.58 14.06
N ALA A 71 11.76 3.93 15.11
CA ALA A 71 13.21 3.80 15.29
C ALA A 71 13.89 3.01 14.16
N ALA A 72 13.13 2.17 13.42
CA ALA A 72 13.63 1.49 12.23
C ALA A 72 13.82 2.45 11.04
N LEU A 73 13.06 3.54 10.97
CA LEU A 73 12.89 4.39 9.79
C LEU A 73 14.05 5.38 9.62
N THR A 74 15.26 4.85 9.44
CA THR A 74 16.48 5.63 9.19
C THR A 74 17.15 5.15 7.91
N MET A 75 17.90 6.04 7.26
CA MET A 75 18.71 5.64 6.11
C MET A 75 19.82 4.65 6.49
N ASP A 76 20.22 4.60 7.76
CA ASP A 76 21.29 3.73 8.25
C ASP A 76 20.85 2.28 8.39
N ASN A 77 19.60 2.08 8.78
CA ASN A 77 18.95 0.77 8.86
C ASN A 77 18.48 0.25 7.49
N LEU A 78 18.57 1.07 6.44
CA LEU A 78 18.17 0.64 5.10
C LEU A 78 19.23 -0.28 4.49
N VAL A 79 18.82 -1.49 4.17
CA VAL A 79 19.65 -2.55 3.58
C VAL A 79 19.02 -3.08 2.30
N LYS A 80 19.81 -3.79 1.50
CA LYS A 80 19.35 -4.51 0.32
C LYS A 80 19.28 -6.00 0.64
N VAL A 81 18.13 -6.63 0.38
CA VAL A 81 17.83 -8.00 0.80
C VAL A 81 17.11 -8.78 -0.30
N ASP A 82 17.08 -10.11 -0.18
CA ASP A 82 16.21 -10.96 -1.00
C ASP A 82 14.75 -10.74 -0.59
N ALA A 83 13.94 -10.22 -1.52
CA ALA A 83 12.55 -9.87 -1.28
C ALA A 83 11.68 -11.06 -0.88
N ARG A 84 11.99 -12.27 -1.38
CA ARG A 84 11.17 -13.47 -1.10
C ARG A 84 11.35 -13.89 0.35
N ILE A 85 12.60 -13.93 0.81
CA ILE A 85 12.93 -14.27 2.19
C ILE A 85 12.45 -13.19 3.15
N HIS A 86 12.73 -11.92 2.83
CA HIS A 86 12.39 -10.82 3.72
C HIS A 86 10.86 -10.69 3.90
N MET A 87 10.07 -10.88 2.84
CA MET A 87 8.60 -10.82 2.94
C MET A 87 8.01 -11.99 3.72
N LEU A 88 8.62 -13.18 3.67
CA LEU A 88 8.21 -14.31 4.52
C LEU A 88 8.47 -14.00 6.01
N LEU A 89 9.64 -13.45 6.33
CA LEU A 89 9.96 -13.03 7.70
C LEU A 89 8.98 -11.95 8.21
N LEU A 90 8.70 -10.92 7.40
CA LEU A 90 7.75 -9.88 7.78
C LEU A 90 6.33 -10.44 7.99
N ARG A 91 5.94 -11.48 7.25
CA ARG A 91 4.65 -12.15 7.43
C ARG A 91 4.57 -12.85 8.78
N ASP A 92 5.64 -13.50 9.22
CA ASP A 92 5.68 -14.21 10.51
C ASP A 92 5.72 -13.24 11.70
N LEU A 93 6.15 -12.00 11.48
CA LEU A 93 6.19 -10.96 12.51
C LEU A 93 4.83 -10.27 12.78
N ILE A 94 3.80 -10.56 11.99
CA ILE A 94 2.48 -9.94 12.15
C ILE A 94 1.39 -11.01 12.31
N ASP A 95 0.51 -10.84 13.30
CA ASP A 95 -0.60 -11.77 13.52
C ASP A 95 -1.60 -11.72 12.35
N GLN A 96 -2.01 -10.51 11.96
CA GLN A 96 -2.89 -10.27 10.82
C GLN A 96 -2.55 -8.94 10.14
N PRO A 97 -2.52 -8.90 8.78
CA PRO A 97 -2.42 -7.64 8.08
C PRO A 97 -3.66 -6.80 8.37
N LYS A 98 -3.47 -5.52 8.70
CA LYS A 98 -4.58 -4.59 8.85
C LYS A 98 -5.17 -4.30 7.47
N ILE A 99 -6.28 -4.95 7.14
CA ILE A 99 -7.00 -4.71 5.90
C ILE A 99 -7.90 -3.48 6.12
N TRP A 100 -7.74 -2.45 5.31
CA TRP A 100 -8.70 -1.35 5.24
C TRP A 100 -9.87 -1.79 4.36
N SER A 101 -10.87 -2.39 4.97
CA SER A 101 -12.16 -2.66 4.33
C SER A 101 -13.05 -1.44 4.50
N PHE A 102 -13.40 -0.79 3.40
CA PHE A 102 -14.44 0.24 3.38
C PHE A 102 -15.80 -0.46 3.37
N ASN A 103 -16.43 -0.59 4.54
CA ASN A 103 -17.80 -1.04 4.64
C ASN A 103 -18.67 0.21 4.78
N ILE A 104 -19.22 0.66 3.66
CA ILE A 104 -19.99 1.91 3.56
C ILE A 104 -21.10 1.97 4.61
N GLU A 105 -21.79 0.87 4.91
CA GLU A 105 -22.85 0.89 5.93
C GLU A 105 -22.32 1.07 7.35
N GLU A 106 -21.21 0.42 7.70
CA GLU A 106 -20.56 0.58 9.00
C GLU A 106 -19.88 1.95 9.15
N ASP A 107 -19.28 2.45 8.08
CA ASP A 107 -18.63 3.75 8.05
C ASP A 107 -19.66 4.89 8.18
N LEU A 108 -20.82 4.75 7.52
CA LEU A 108 -21.93 5.70 7.68
C LEU A 108 -22.53 5.65 9.09
N LYS A 109 -22.69 4.45 9.68
CA LYS A 109 -23.11 4.31 11.08
C LYS A 109 -22.12 4.96 12.04
N ARG A 110 -20.81 4.82 11.81
CA ARG A 110 -19.75 5.43 12.64
C ARG A 110 -19.81 6.95 12.68
N ILE A 111 -20.16 7.58 11.56
CA ILE A 111 -20.31 9.05 11.49
C ILE A 111 -21.73 9.51 11.83
N GLY A 112 -22.58 8.62 12.35
CA GLY A 112 -23.92 8.93 12.82
C GLY A 112 -24.93 9.22 11.70
N THR A 113 -24.77 8.62 10.52
CA THR A 113 -25.71 8.78 9.41
C THR A 113 -26.03 7.45 8.71
N SER A 114 -26.88 7.47 7.69
CA SER A 114 -27.23 6.31 6.89
C SER A 114 -27.38 6.65 5.40
N LEU A 115 -27.30 5.62 4.53
CA LEU A 115 -27.55 5.78 3.10
C LEU A 115 -28.93 6.38 2.81
N ALA A 116 -29.95 5.99 3.60
CA ALA A 116 -31.30 6.50 3.46
C ALA A 116 -31.40 8.01 3.73
N GLU A 117 -30.66 8.52 4.73
CA GLU A 117 -30.63 9.95 5.07
C GLU A 117 -29.92 10.77 4.00
N ILE A 118 -28.79 10.28 3.50
CA ILE A 118 -28.03 10.95 2.44
C ILE A 118 -28.84 11.01 1.14
N ALA A 119 -29.49 9.89 0.77
CA ALA A 119 -30.34 9.80 -0.41
C ALA A 119 -31.56 10.71 -0.32
N LYS A 120 -32.13 10.90 0.88
CA LYS A 120 -33.24 11.83 1.10
C LYS A 120 -32.81 13.30 1.03
N LYS A 121 -31.59 13.61 1.48
CA LYS A 121 -31.02 14.97 1.45
C LYS A 121 -30.66 15.46 0.05
N HIS A 122 -30.34 14.54 -0.87
CA HIS A 122 -29.93 14.85 -2.24
C HIS A 122 -30.93 14.33 -3.29
N ARG A 123 -32.16 14.02 -2.86
CA ARG A 123 -33.27 13.79 -3.80
C ARG A 123 -33.52 15.13 -4.52
N PRO A 124 -33.49 15.16 -5.86
CA PRO A 124 -33.78 16.38 -6.62
C PRO A 124 -35.20 16.88 -6.38
#